data_AF-A0A8T6DNJ9-F1
#
_entry.id   AF-A0A8T6DNJ9-F1
#
_cell.length_a   1.000
_cell.length_b   1.000
_cell.length_c   1.000
_cell.angle_alpha   90.00
_cell.angle_beta   90.00
_cell.angle_gamma   90.00
#
_symmetry.space_group_name_H-M   'P 1'
#
loop_
_entity.id
_entity.type
_entity.pdbx_description
1 polymer ?
#
loop_
_entity_poly.entity_id
_entity_poly.type
_entity_poly.pdbx_seq_one_letter_code
_entity_poly.pdbx_strand_id
1 'polypeptide(L)'
;GGIIGARLVHVIDNWGYYQFNLLQILFIWSGGIGVWGGILGGFLGGAGYCYIAKHPIGVIADLTAPALLLVQSVGRIGDIVNGEHCARTATDFILAFNWVSGDSDARVCANGVGVPVQPVIAYEMLWNFAALFIIWKLRDKLRPDGMLFALYLSFYAVGRFLVTFLRQDKVWALGLQEAHFIAILVLLITIPLLIIKARPATPEQQATASSESQERRARRVSRAERRRRERNQ
;
A
#
# COMPACT_ATOMS: atom_id res chain seq x y z
N GLY A 1 -5.91 -5.07 -13.74
CA GLY A 1 -6.15 -3.68 -13.33
C GLY A 1 -4.85 -2.91 -13.26
N GLY A 2 -4.15 -2.97 -12.12
CA GLY A 2 -2.98 -2.12 -11.84
C GLY A 2 -1.86 -2.16 -12.88
N ILE A 3 -1.34 -3.35 -13.23
CA ILE A 3 -0.24 -3.46 -14.22
C ILE A 3 -0.63 -2.85 -15.58
N ILE A 4 -1.85 -3.17 -16.05
CA ILE A 4 -2.36 -2.68 -17.34
C ILE A 4 -2.51 -1.15 -17.30
N GLY A 5 -3.17 -0.62 -16.26
CA GLY A 5 -3.37 0.82 -16.12
C GLY A 5 -2.05 1.58 -16.01
N ALA A 6 -1.08 1.04 -15.25
CA ALA A 6 0.23 1.64 -15.08
C ALA A 6 1.01 1.70 -16.39
N ARG A 7 0.93 0.64 -17.21
CA ARG A 7 1.55 0.61 -18.52
C ARG A 7 0.88 1.60 -19.48
N LEU A 8 -0.45 1.67 -19.48
CA LEU A 8 -1.21 2.58 -20.35
C LEU A 8 -0.85 4.04 -20.09
N VAL A 9 -0.82 4.48 -18.83
CA VAL A 9 -0.46 5.87 -18.50
C VAL A 9 0.98 6.18 -18.93
N HIS A 10 1.93 5.29 -18.68
CA HIS A 10 3.31 5.47 -19.13
C HIS A 10 3.42 5.61 -20.66
N VAL A 11 2.65 4.82 -21.41
CA VAL A 11 2.64 4.86 -22.88
C VAL A 11 2.01 6.16 -23.39
N ILE A 12 0.97 6.66 -22.73
CA ILE A 12 0.35 7.95 -23.06
C ILE A 12 1.34 9.10 -22.81
N ASP A 13 2.02 9.11 -21.67
CA ASP A 13 3.02 10.14 -21.32
C ASP A 13 4.20 10.14 -22.31
N ASN A 14 4.56 8.97 -22.84
CA ASN A 14 5.67 8.77 -23.77
C ASN A 14 5.20 8.47 -25.19
N TRP A 15 4.01 8.97 -25.58
CA TRP A 15 3.40 8.66 -26.88
C TRP A 15 4.31 8.99 -28.06
N GLY A 16 5.13 10.03 -27.91
CA GLY A 16 6.15 10.43 -28.88
C GLY A 16 7.09 9.28 -29.32
N TYR A 17 7.42 8.38 -28.39
CA TYR A 17 8.26 7.21 -28.64
C TYR A 17 7.46 5.99 -29.11
N TYR A 18 6.34 5.71 -28.45
CA TYR A 18 5.55 4.50 -28.70
C TYR A 18 4.77 4.52 -30.02
N GLN A 19 4.44 5.70 -30.56
CA GLN A 19 3.81 5.81 -31.89
C GLN A 19 4.65 5.17 -33.01
N PHE A 20 5.98 5.12 -32.84
CA PHE A 20 6.91 4.48 -33.78
C PHE A 20 7.30 3.05 -33.37
N ASN A 21 6.93 2.61 -32.16
CA ASN A 21 7.36 1.35 -31.55
C ASN A 21 6.20 0.62 -30.85
N LEU A 22 5.10 0.40 -31.58
CA LEU A 22 3.85 -0.14 -31.00
C LEU A 22 4.01 -1.50 -30.28
N LEU A 23 4.88 -2.40 -30.79
CA LEU A 23 5.14 -3.70 -30.16
C LEU A 23 5.74 -3.56 -28.74
N GLN A 24 6.51 -2.49 -28.50
CA GLN A 24 7.14 -2.28 -27.20
C GLN A 24 6.14 -1.89 -26.11
N ILE A 25 4.91 -1.50 -26.46
CA ILE A 25 3.83 -1.27 -25.48
C ILE A 25 3.61 -2.51 -24.62
N LEU A 26 3.76 -3.71 -25.19
CA LEU A 26 3.57 -4.99 -24.50
C LEU A 26 4.77 -5.42 -23.64
N PHE A 27 5.92 -4.76 -23.79
CA PHE A 27 7.16 -5.15 -23.11
C PHE A 27 7.23 -4.58 -21.69
N ILE A 28 6.35 -5.06 -20.82
CA ILE A 28 6.20 -4.61 -19.42
C ILE A 28 7.50 -4.83 -18.62
N TRP A 29 8.30 -5.82 -18.99
CA TRP A 29 9.61 -6.12 -18.38
C TRP A 29 10.72 -5.12 -18.71
N SER A 30 10.50 -4.21 -19.67
CA SER A 30 11.50 -3.19 -20.04
C SER A 30 11.48 -1.97 -19.10
N GLY A 31 10.70 -2.04 -18.01
CA GLY A 31 10.41 -0.89 -17.17
C GLY A 31 9.32 0.02 -17.78
N GLY A 32 9.19 1.24 -17.24
CA GLY A 32 8.20 2.21 -17.72
C GLY A 32 6.79 1.93 -17.20
N ILE A 33 6.57 2.29 -15.94
CA ILE A 33 5.33 2.04 -15.20
C ILE A 33 4.87 3.37 -14.59
N GLY A 34 3.66 3.82 -14.92
CA GLY A 34 3.06 5.02 -14.35
C GLY A 34 2.32 4.70 -13.05
N VAL A 35 2.76 5.28 -11.93
CA VAL A 35 2.16 5.04 -10.60
C VAL A 35 0.67 5.39 -10.59
N TRP A 36 0.30 6.54 -11.16
CA TRP A 36 -1.11 6.98 -11.26
C TRP A 36 -1.98 6.00 -12.05
N GLY A 37 -1.45 5.45 -13.15
CA GLY A 37 -2.14 4.42 -13.92
C GLY A 37 -2.31 3.13 -13.14
N GLY A 38 -1.34 2.78 -12.29
CA GLY A 38 -1.43 1.63 -11.39
C GLY A 38 -2.56 1.78 -10.37
N ILE A 39 -2.65 2.96 -9.74
CA ILE A 39 -3.70 3.27 -8.76
C ILE A 39 -5.08 3.26 -9.42
N LEU A 40 -5.25 4.01 -10.52
CA LEU A 40 -6.54 4.09 -11.23
C LEU A 40 -6.95 2.75 -11.84
N GLY A 41 -6.03 2.06 -12.52
CA GLY A 41 -6.31 0.74 -13.10
C GLY A 41 -6.58 -0.33 -12.04
N GLY A 42 -5.95 -0.23 -10.88
CA GLY A 42 -6.24 -1.06 -9.70
C GLY A 42 -7.66 -0.82 -9.18
N PHE A 43 -8.02 0.44 -8.95
CA PHE A 43 -9.34 0.84 -8.48
C PHE A 43 -10.45 0.44 -9.45
N LEU A 44 -10.33 0.76 -10.74
CA LEU A 44 -11.30 0.41 -11.76
C LEU A 44 -11.45 -1.10 -11.91
N GLY A 45 -10.35 -1.85 -11.85
CA GLY A 45 -10.39 -3.31 -11.87
C GLY A 45 -11.13 -3.90 -10.67
N GLY A 46 -10.86 -3.38 -9.47
CA GLY A 46 -11.56 -3.79 -8.24
C GLY A 46 -13.05 -3.42 -8.27
N ALA A 47 -13.38 -2.19 -8.66
CA ALA A 47 -14.76 -1.72 -8.80
C ALA A 47 -15.54 -2.52 -9.87
N GLY A 48 -14.91 -2.80 -11.01
CA GLY A 48 -15.48 -3.64 -12.05
C GLY A 48 -15.76 -5.06 -11.56
N TYR A 49 -14.86 -5.65 -10.78
CA TYR A 49 -15.10 -6.95 -10.15
C TYR A 49 -16.28 -6.89 -9.16
N CYS A 50 -16.37 -5.86 -8.32
CA CYS A 50 -17.49 -5.67 -7.40
C CYS A 50 -18.83 -5.61 -8.15
N TYR A 51 -18.86 -4.91 -9.29
CA TYR A 51 -20.03 -4.78 -10.13
C TYR A 51 -20.46 -6.12 -10.75
N ILE A 52 -19.51 -6.85 -11.35
CA ILE A 52 -19.78 -8.14 -12.01
C ILE A 52 -20.19 -9.21 -10.98
N ALA A 53 -19.49 -9.27 -9.86
CA ALA A 53 -19.74 -10.24 -8.80
C ALA A 53 -20.87 -9.83 -7.84
N LYS A 54 -21.48 -8.64 -8.02
CA LYS A 54 -22.55 -8.09 -7.17
C LYS A 54 -22.18 -8.03 -5.68
N HIS A 55 -20.91 -7.76 -5.38
CA HIS A 55 -20.44 -7.59 -4.01
C HIS A 55 -20.39 -6.10 -3.63
N PRO A 56 -20.75 -5.74 -2.38
CA PRO A 56 -20.62 -4.36 -1.93
C PRO A 56 -19.15 -3.93 -1.91
N ILE A 57 -18.87 -2.77 -2.47
CA ILE A 57 -17.51 -2.23 -2.61
C ILE A 57 -16.79 -2.15 -1.26
N GLY A 58 -17.51 -1.81 -0.18
CA GLY A 58 -16.95 -1.72 1.17
C GLY A 58 -16.34 -3.03 1.67
N VAL A 59 -16.95 -4.19 1.36
CA VAL A 59 -16.41 -5.50 1.75
C VAL A 59 -15.10 -5.77 1.02
N ILE A 60 -15.03 -5.50 -0.28
CA ILE A 60 -13.80 -5.71 -1.06
C ILE A 60 -12.72 -4.71 -0.63
N ALA A 61 -13.09 -3.46 -0.31
CA ALA A 61 -12.17 -2.46 0.21
C ALA A 61 -11.56 -2.91 1.56
N ASP A 62 -12.38 -3.39 2.49
CA ASP A 62 -11.90 -3.88 3.79
C ASP A 62 -10.99 -5.11 3.66
N LEU A 63 -11.27 -6.00 2.71
CA LEU A 63 -10.42 -7.15 2.39
C LEU A 63 -9.06 -6.74 1.80
N THR A 64 -9.03 -5.65 1.02
CA THR A 64 -7.79 -5.17 0.40
C THR A 64 -6.91 -4.35 1.34
N ALA A 65 -7.48 -3.70 2.35
CA ALA A 65 -6.75 -2.88 3.33
C ALA A 65 -5.49 -3.57 3.93
N PRO A 66 -5.57 -4.78 4.54
CA PRO A 66 -4.38 -5.45 5.07
C PRO A 66 -3.40 -5.91 3.97
N ALA A 67 -3.92 -6.28 2.79
CA ALA A 67 -3.08 -6.69 1.67
C ALA A 67 -2.25 -5.50 1.14
N LEU A 68 -2.83 -4.30 1.08
CA LEU A 68 -2.14 -3.09 0.63
C LEU A 68 -0.99 -2.71 1.57
N LEU A 69 -1.18 -2.79 2.89
CA LEU A 69 -0.12 -2.52 3.86
C LEU A 69 1.05 -3.50 3.74
N LEU A 70 0.75 -4.78 3.51
CA LEU A 70 1.76 -5.80 3.27
C LEU A 70 2.54 -5.49 1.98
N VAL A 71 1.84 -5.23 0.88
CA VAL A 71 2.46 -4.93 -0.42
C VAL A 71 3.30 -3.66 -0.35
N GLN A 72 2.84 -2.62 0.32
CA GLN A 72 3.61 -1.39 0.54
C GLN A 72 4.90 -1.69 1.32
N SER A 73 4.81 -2.46 2.40
CA SER A 73 5.97 -2.84 3.21
C SER A 73 7.01 -3.63 2.41
N VAL A 74 6.56 -4.56 1.56
CA VAL A 74 7.45 -5.32 0.67
C VAL A 74 8.05 -4.42 -0.41
N GLY A 75 7.25 -3.51 -0.99
CA GLY A 75 7.72 -2.54 -1.98
C GLY A 75 8.84 -1.65 -1.45
N ARG A 76 8.77 -1.25 -0.17
CA ARG A 76 9.81 -0.46 0.51
C ARG A 76 11.18 -1.14 0.57
N ILE A 77 11.25 -2.46 0.47
CA ILE A 77 12.53 -3.17 0.40
C ILE A 77 13.27 -2.79 -0.89
N GLY A 78 12.53 -2.63 -2.01
CA GLY A 78 13.08 -2.13 -3.27
C GLY A 78 13.65 -0.72 -3.11
N ASP A 79 12.92 0.16 -2.41
CA ASP A 79 13.38 1.53 -2.16
C ASP A 79 14.70 1.58 -1.36
N ILE A 80 14.89 0.66 -0.40
CA ILE A 80 16.15 0.53 0.36
C ILE A 80 17.29 0.08 -0.56
N VAL A 81 17.03 -0.86 -1.45
CA VAL A 81 18.06 -1.38 -2.37
C VAL A 81 18.43 -0.34 -3.43
N ASN A 82 17.44 0.34 -4.02
CA ASN A 82 17.64 1.33 -5.07
C ASN A 82 18.25 2.63 -4.52
N GLY A 83 17.84 3.05 -3.33
CA GLY A 83 18.22 4.32 -2.73
C GLY A 83 17.48 5.54 -3.30
N GLU A 84 16.29 5.34 -3.84
CA GLU A 84 15.51 6.41 -4.50
C GLU A 84 14.81 7.37 -3.52
N HIS A 85 14.78 7.05 -2.22
CA HIS A 85 14.07 7.83 -1.20
C HIS A 85 15.00 8.81 -0.47
N CYS A 86 15.04 10.06 -0.96
CA CYS A 86 15.87 11.12 -0.38
C CYS A 86 15.41 11.50 1.04
N ALA A 87 16.21 11.11 2.03
CA ALA A 87 16.02 11.39 3.45
C ALA A 87 16.98 12.49 3.93
N ARG A 88 16.64 13.15 5.04
CA ARG A 88 17.52 14.12 5.70
C ARG A 88 18.78 13.43 6.23
N THR A 89 19.90 14.14 6.11
CA THR A 89 21.19 13.74 6.66
C THR A 89 21.10 13.54 8.17
N ALA A 90 21.71 12.49 8.68
CA ALA A 90 21.83 12.25 10.11
C ALA A 90 23.17 11.58 10.42
N THR A 91 24.17 12.41 10.70
CA THR A 91 25.53 11.95 11.01
C THR A 91 25.63 11.36 12.42
N ASP A 92 24.82 11.84 13.36
CA ASP A 92 24.92 11.47 14.78
C ASP A 92 23.97 10.33 15.19
N PHE A 93 23.25 9.72 14.24
CA PHE A 93 22.26 8.71 14.54
C PHE A 93 22.82 7.29 14.36
N ILE A 94 22.64 6.44 15.39
CA ILE A 94 23.26 5.11 15.44
C ILE A 94 22.76 4.13 14.36
N LEU A 95 21.54 4.33 13.85
CA LEU A 95 20.98 3.53 12.77
C LEU A 95 21.00 4.27 11.42
N ALA A 96 21.77 5.36 11.33
CA ALA A 96 21.98 6.00 10.04
C ALA A 96 22.73 5.05 9.11
N PHE A 97 22.35 5.05 7.85
CA PHE A 97 23.02 4.27 6.83
C PHE A 97 23.23 5.12 5.58
N ASN A 98 24.14 4.68 4.73
CA ASN A 98 24.47 5.34 3.48
C ASN A 98 24.53 4.32 2.35
N TRP A 99 24.15 4.77 1.15
CA TRP A 99 24.42 4.03 -0.07
C TRP A 99 25.84 4.30 -0.52
N VAL A 100 26.57 3.24 -0.86
CA VAL A 100 28.00 3.31 -1.26
C VAL A 100 28.16 3.14 -2.77
N SER A 101 27.23 2.44 -3.42
CA SER A 101 27.30 2.22 -4.87
C SER A 101 27.00 3.50 -5.65
N GLY A 102 27.83 3.81 -6.65
CA GLY A 102 27.59 4.90 -7.60
C GLY A 102 26.38 4.67 -8.53
N ASP A 103 25.95 3.42 -8.67
CA ASP A 103 24.76 3.06 -9.47
C ASP A 103 23.44 3.24 -8.70
N SER A 104 23.50 3.60 -7.42
CA SER A 104 22.30 3.88 -6.62
C SER A 104 21.62 5.17 -7.07
N ASP A 105 20.29 5.17 -7.02
CA ASP A 105 19.47 6.36 -7.27
C ASP A 105 19.64 7.45 -6.19
N ALA A 106 20.34 7.14 -5.10
CA ALA A 106 20.76 8.11 -4.10
C ALA A 106 21.60 9.26 -4.69
N ARG A 107 22.20 9.06 -5.88
CA ARG A 107 22.92 10.11 -6.64
C ARG A 107 22.04 11.28 -7.06
N VAL A 108 20.73 11.08 -7.18
CA VAL A 108 19.76 12.13 -7.57
C VAL A 108 19.36 12.98 -6.35
N CYS A 109 19.59 12.46 -5.13
CA CYS A 109 19.31 13.18 -3.90
C CYS A 109 20.30 14.32 -3.67
N ALA A 110 19.85 15.39 -3.01
CA ALA A 110 20.66 16.58 -2.74
C ALA A 110 21.93 16.28 -1.92
N ASN A 111 21.91 15.24 -1.09
CA ASN A 111 23.04 14.84 -0.24
C ASN A 111 24.10 14.04 -1.01
N GLY A 112 23.73 13.43 -2.15
CA GLY A 112 24.59 12.53 -2.91
C GLY A 112 24.83 11.16 -2.25
N VAL A 113 25.68 10.37 -2.89
CA VAL A 113 26.07 9.02 -2.46
C VAL A 113 27.12 9.11 -1.33
N GLY A 114 27.08 8.16 -0.40
CA GLY A 114 28.05 8.06 0.70
C GLY A 114 27.70 8.88 1.94
N VAL A 115 26.65 9.71 1.91
CA VAL A 115 26.21 10.52 3.06
C VAL A 115 25.28 9.72 3.98
N PRO A 116 25.53 9.68 5.30
CA PRO A 116 24.64 9.03 6.26
C PRO A 116 23.27 9.72 6.34
N VAL A 117 22.19 8.97 6.13
CA VAL A 117 20.82 9.46 6.20
C VAL A 117 19.99 8.73 7.26
N GLN A 118 18.92 9.38 7.70
CA GLN A 118 17.90 8.72 8.54
C GLN A 118 17.28 7.52 7.80
N PRO A 119 17.01 6.39 8.48
CA PRO A 119 16.36 5.23 7.89
C PRO A 119 14.84 5.41 7.74
N VAL A 120 14.44 6.44 6.99
CA VAL A 120 13.05 6.84 6.80
C VAL A 120 12.19 5.72 6.24
N ILE A 121 12.75 4.93 5.31
CA ILE A 121 12.07 3.79 4.69
C ILE A 121 11.78 2.70 5.72
N ALA A 122 12.70 2.46 6.66
CA ALA A 122 12.48 1.52 7.76
C ALA A 122 11.38 2.01 8.71
N TYR A 123 11.31 3.32 8.98
CA TYR A 123 10.21 3.90 9.74
C TYR A 123 8.86 3.71 9.03
N GLU A 124 8.80 3.89 7.71
CA GLU A 124 7.59 3.61 6.90
C GLU A 124 7.19 2.13 6.99
N MET A 125 8.16 1.20 6.88
CA MET A 125 7.89 -0.23 7.00
C MET A 125 7.36 -0.60 8.38
N LEU A 126 8.01 -0.12 9.46
CA LEU A 126 7.57 -0.36 10.83
C LEU A 126 6.17 0.19 11.08
N TRP A 127 5.88 1.39 10.57
CA TRP A 127 4.55 1.99 10.64
C TRP A 127 3.51 1.15 9.90
N ASN A 128 3.82 0.68 8.70
CA ASN A 128 2.92 -0.17 7.92
C ASN A 128 2.65 -1.51 8.60
N PHE A 129 3.66 -2.14 9.21
CA PHE A 129 3.46 -3.37 9.98
C PHE A 129 2.65 -3.13 11.26
N ALA A 130 2.87 -2.01 11.95
CA ALA A 130 2.06 -1.63 13.11
C ALA A 130 0.59 -1.40 12.72
N ALA A 131 0.35 -0.65 11.64
CA ALA A 131 -0.98 -0.44 11.08
C ALA A 131 -1.62 -1.77 10.66
N LEU A 132 -0.86 -2.66 10.02
CA LEU A 132 -1.33 -3.99 9.60
C LEU A 132 -1.78 -4.80 10.82
N PHE A 133 -0.99 -4.81 11.89
CA PHE A 133 -1.34 -5.51 13.12
C PHE A 133 -2.64 -4.97 13.74
N ILE A 134 -2.78 -3.64 13.80
CA ILE A 134 -3.99 -2.99 14.33
C ILE A 134 -5.21 -3.34 13.47
N ILE A 135 -5.12 -3.14 12.15
CA ILE A 135 -6.21 -3.44 11.20
C ILE A 135 -6.59 -4.91 11.25
N TRP A 136 -5.61 -5.81 11.32
CA TRP A 136 -5.87 -7.24 11.43
C TRP A 136 -6.66 -7.59 12.70
N LYS A 137 -6.36 -6.94 13.82
CA LYS A 137 -7.07 -7.15 15.10
C LYS A 137 -8.49 -6.54 15.09
N LEU A 138 -8.72 -5.48 14.31
CA LEU A 138 -10.01 -4.80 14.21
C LEU A 138 -10.88 -5.27 13.03
N ARG A 139 -10.39 -6.15 12.15
CA ARG A 139 -11.08 -6.55 10.93
C ARG A 139 -12.50 -7.09 11.14
N ASP A 140 -12.72 -7.80 12.25
CA ASP A 140 -14.00 -8.45 12.57
C ASP A 140 -14.84 -7.59 13.55
N LYS A 141 -14.33 -6.42 13.93
CA LYS A 141 -14.88 -5.56 15.00
C LYS A 141 -15.43 -4.23 14.50
N LEU A 142 -15.05 -3.79 13.30
CA LEU A 142 -15.49 -2.54 12.70
C LEU A 142 -16.61 -2.78 11.69
N ARG A 143 -17.71 -2.04 11.84
CA ARG A 143 -18.82 -1.97 10.89
C ARG A 143 -19.24 -0.50 10.70
N PRO A 144 -19.94 -0.13 9.62
CA PRO A 144 -20.28 -0.93 8.44
C PRO A 144 -19.05 -1.29 7.58
N ASP A 145 -19.25 -2.12 6.57
CA ASP A 145 -18.17 -2.51 5.65
C ASP A 145 -17.67 -1.27 4.87
N GLY A 146 -16.36 -1.13 4.76
CA GLY A 146 -15.64 0.05 4.24
C GLY A 146 -14.96 0.88 5.33
N MET A 147 -15.30 0.67 6.62
CA MET A 147 -14.66 1.40 7.73
C MET A 147 -13.23 0.91 7.99
N LEU A 148 -12.93 -0.37 7.73
CA LEU A 148 -11.57 -0.87 7.89
C LEU A 148 -10.63 -0.25 6.85
N PHE A 149 -11.11 -0.08 5.62
CA PHE A 149 -10.39 0.64 4.58
C PHE A 149 -10.21 2.12 4.89
N ALA A 150 -11.22 2.79 5.45
CA ALA A 150 -11.09 4.18 5.90
C ALA A 150 -10.06 4.32 7.04
N LEU A 151 -10.01 3.34 7.96
CA LEU A 151 -9.00 3.27 9.00
C LEU A 151 -7.60 3.09 8.41
N TYR A 152 -7.45 2.21 7.41
CA TYR A 152 -6.22 2.06 6.64
C TYR A 152 -5.76 3.37 6.00
N LEU A 153 -6.65 4.08 5.31
CA LEU A 153 -6.31 5.38 4.70
C LEU A 153 -5.88 6.41 5.75
N SER A 154 -6.52 6.40 6.92
CA SER A 154 -6.14 7.26 8.04
C SER A 154 -4.74 6.94 8.54
N PHE A 155 -4.42 5.67 8.80
CA PHE A 155 -3.08 5.25 9.21
C PHE A 155 -2.02 5.59 8.18
N TYR A 156 -2.30 5.35 6.90
CA TYR A 156 -1.39 5.70 5.82
C TYR A 156 -1.13 7.21 5.76
N ALA A 157 -2.18 8.03 5.87
CA ALA A 157 -2.04 9.48 5.85
C ALA A 157 -1.27 10.02 7.07
N VAL A 158 -1.51 9.49 8.28
CA VAL A 158 -0.71 9.84 9.47
C VAL A 158 0.76 9.46 9.28
N GLY A 159 1.02 8.22 8.87
CA GLY A 159 2.39 7.75 8.62
C GLY A 159 3.10 8.61 7.59
N ARG A 160 2.41 8.92 6.48
CA ARG A 160 2.94 9.78 5.43
C ARG A 160 3.23 11.18 5.96
N PHE A 161 2.33 11.77 6.74
CA PHE A 161 2.54 13.09 7.34
C PHE A 161 3.79 13.11 8.23
N LEU A 162 3.96 12.14 9.12
CA LEU A 162 5.11 12.05 10.03
C LEU A 162 6.43 11.84 9.30
N VAL A 163 6.46 10.91 8.35
CA VAL A 163 7.65 10.56 7.58
C VAL A 163 8.10 11.70 6.67
N THR A 164 7.15 12.46 6.12
CA THR A 164 7.43 13.55 5.19
C THR A 164 8.35 14.61 5.83
N PHE A 165 8.26 14.87 7.14
CA PHE A 165 9.22 15.74 7.83
C PHE A 165 10.68 15.26 7.78
N LEU A 166 10.92 13.96 7.65
CA LEU A 166 12.25 13.38 7.57
C LEU A 166 12.75 13.27 6.12
N ARG A 167 11.91 13.59 5.13
CA ARG A 167 12.23 13.55 3.71
C ARG A 167 12.76 14.90 3.21
N GLN A 168 13.53 14.83 2.13
CA GLN A 168 14.07 15.99 1.41
C GLN A 168 13.28 16.25 0.11
N ASP A 169 11.95 16.20 0.18
CA ASP A 169 11.12 16.56 -0.97
C ASP A 169 10.97 18.10 -1.07
N LYS A 170 10.61 18.57 -2.28
CA LYS A 170 10.42 20.00 -2.56
C LYS A 170 9.33 20.60 -1.67
N VAL A 171 9.63 21.71 -1.02
CA VAL A 171 8.64 22.51 -0.29
C VAL A 171 7.72 23.18 -1.30
N TRP A 172 6.41 23.02 -1.12
CA TRP A 172 5.43 23.52 -2.06
C TRP A 172 4.84 24.86 -1.61
N ALA A 173 4.28 24.90 -0.40
CA ALA A 173 3.65 26.10 0.17
C ALA A 173 3.68 26.07 1.70
N LEU A 174 3.75 27.24 2.35
CA LEU A 174 3.70 27.41 3.81
C LEU A 174 4.77 26.60 4.60
N GLY A 175 5.92 26.32 3.99
CA GLY A 175 6.95 25.48 4.61
C GLY A 175 6.62 23.98 4.62
N LEU A 176 5.51 23.57 3.99
CA LEU A 176 5.06 22.19 3.90
C LEU A 176 5.28 21.62 2.49
N GLN A 177 5.68 20.35 2.46
CA GLN A 177 5.73 19.53 1.25
C GLN A 177 4.33 19.12 0.77
N GLU A 178 4.18 18.83 -0.53
CA GLU A 178 2.93 18.38 -1.18
C GLU A 178 2.26 17.22 -0.42
N ALA A 179 3.05 16.26 0.04
CA ALA A 179 2.56 15.09 0.76
C ALA A 179 1.85 15.43 2.09
N HIS A 180 2.19 16.55 2.76
CA HIS A 180 1.48 16.98 3.96
C HIS A 180 0.05 17.43 3.62
N PHE A 181 -0.13 18.19 2.55
CA PHE A 181 -1.45 18.66 2.13
C PHE A 181 -2.36 17.51 1.74
N ILE A 182 -1.83 16.54 0.98
CA ILE A 182 -2.57 15.33 0.61
C ILE A 182 -2.93 14.53 1.86
N ALA A 183 -1.99 14.34 2.80
CA ALA A 183 -2.26 13.63 4.05
C ALA A 183 -3.35 14.32 4.88
N ILE A 184 -3.29 15.65 5.04
CA ILE A 184 -4.31 16.43 5.76
C ILE A 184 -5.68 16.27 5.08
N LEU A 185 -5.75 16.40 3.75
CA LEU A 185 -7.00 16.23 3.01
C LEU A 185 -7.61 14.84 3.23
N VAL A 186 -6.79 13.79 3.15
CA VAL A 186 -7.25 12.41 3.40
C VAL A 186 -7.73 12.26 4.84
N LEU A 187 -7.04 12.83 5.83
CA LEU A 187 -7.46 12.77 7.23
C LEU A 187 -8.76 13.54 7.49
N LEU A 188 -8.95 14.69 6.85
CA LEU A 188 -10.19 15.49 6.94
C LEU A 188 -11.40 14.73 6.40
N ILE A 189 -11.23 13.80 5.48
CA ILE A 189 -12.33 12.97 4.96
C ILE A 189 -12.51 11.71 5.81
N THR A 190 -11.41 11.03 6.12
CA THR A 190 -11.45 9.69 6.75
C THR A 190 -11.79 9.74 8.24
N ILE A 191 -11.30 10.74 8.99
CA ILE A 191 -11.58 10.85 10.42
C ILE A 191 -13.07 11.12 10.68
N PRO A 192 -13.73 12.12 10.07
CA PRO A 192 -15.17 12.33 10.29
C PRO A 192 -16.00 11.13 9.85
N LEU A 193 -15.62 10.48 8.75
CA LEU A 193 -16.31 9.29 8.27
C LEU A 193 -16.23 8.15 9.30
N LEU A 194 -15.06 7.93 9.92
CA LEU A 194 -14.90 6.97 11.00
C LEU A 194 -15.70 7.37 12.25
N ILE A 195 -15.67 8.64 12.66
CA ILE A 195 -16.40 9.10 13.86
C ILE A 195 -17.92 8.96 13.69
N ILE A 196 -18.46 9.29 12.50
CA ILE A 196 -19.90 9.31 12.25
C ILE A 196 -20.45 7.90 11.99
N LYS A 197 -19.71 7.08 11.23
CA LYS A 197 -20.22 5.78 10.74
C LYS A 197 -19.63 4.57 11.43
N ALA A 198 -18.41 4.64 11.98
CA ALA A 198 -17.81 3.45 12.57
C ALA A 198 -18.53 3.08 13.86
N ARG A 199 -18.99 1.84 13.91
CA ARG A 199 -19.65 1.23 15.05
C ARG A 199 -18.97 -0.10 15.36
N PRO A 200 -18.85 -0.48 16.64
CA PRO A 200 -18.43 -1.82 17.00
C PRO A 200 -19.43 -2.83 16.43
N ALA A 201 -18.93 -3.93 15.89
CA ALA A 201 -19.75 -5.03 15.41
C ALA A 201 -20.57 -5.63 16.56
N THR A 202 -21.86 -5.90 16.34
CA THR A 202 -22.76 -6.51 17.32
C THR A 202 -22.26 -7.92 17.69
N PRO A 203 -22.45 -8.42 18.94
CA PRO A 203 -22.03 -9.76 19.33
C PRO A 203 -22.53 -10.88 18.39
N GLU A 204 -23.74 -10.73 17.86
CA GLU A 204 -24.33 -11.66 16.87
C GLU A 204 -23.54 -11.67 15.55
N GLN A 205 -23.12 -10.50 15.06
CA GLN A 205 -22.31 -10.38 13.84
C GLN A 205 -20.91 -10.96 14.03
N GLN A 206 -20.34 -10.82 15.23
CA GLN A 206 -19.05 -11.41 15.60
C GLN A 206 -19.15 -12.93 15.72
N ALA A 207 -20.24 -13.44 16.30
CA ALA A 207 -20.51 -14.87 16.40
C ALA A 207 -20.62 -15.51 15.01
N THR A 208 -21.38 -14.91 14.09
CA THR A 208 -21.53 -15.39 12.70
C THR A 208 -20.21 -15.38 11.93
N ALA A 209 -19.41 -14.31 12.04
CA ALA A 209 -18.09 -14.27 11.39
C ALA A 209 -17.15 -15.36 11.95
N SER A 210 -17.19 -15.59 13.26
CA SER A 210 -16.39 -16.61 13.92
C SER A 210 -16.81 -18.03 13.51
N SER A 211 -18.10 -18.32 13.43
CA SER A 211 -18.61 -19.64 13.06
C SER A 211 -18.30 -19.99 11.60
N GLU A 212 -18.45 -19.04 10.68
CA GLU A 212 -18.06 -19.24 9.28
C GLU A 212 -16.56 -19.54 9.13
N SER A 213 -15.72 -18.87 9.92
CA SER A 213 -14.28 -19.11 9.92
C SER A 213 -13.91 -20.52 10.42
N GLN A 214 -14.59 -20.98 11.47
CA GLN A 214 -14.41 -22.31 12.05
C GLN A 214 -14.88 -23.40 11.09
N GLU A 215 -16.04 -23.21 10.44
CA GLU A 215 -16.58 -24.18 9.49
C GLU A 215 -15.69 -24.30 8.25
N ARG A 216 -15.18 -23.18 7.72
CA ARG A 216 -14.20 -23.20 6.62
C ARG A 216 -12.92 -23.94 7.01
N ARG A 217 -12.44 -23.75 8.25
CA ARG A 217 -11.26 -24.45 8.77
C ARG A 217 -11.52 -25.96 8.88
N ALA A 218 -12.66 -26.37 9.41
CA ALA A 218 -13.07 -27.77 9.51
C ALA A 218 -13.16 -28.44 8.12
N ARG A 219 -13.78 -27.77 7.14
CA ARG A 219 -13.85 -28.26 5.75
C ARG A 219 -12.47 -28.42 5.10
N ARG A 220 -11.52 -27.52 5.38
CA ARG A 220 -10.14 -27.63 4.88
C ARG A 220 -9.40 -28.81 5.48
N VAL A 221 -9.51 -29.03 6.79
CA VAL A 221 -8.88 -30.16 7.48
C VAL A 221 -9.42 -31.48 6.93
N SER A 222 -10.75 -31.61 6.84
CA SER A 222 -11.40 -32.80 6.26
C SER A 222 -10.93 -33.09 4.82
N ARG A 223 -10.84 -32.07 3.96
CA ARG A 223 -10.30 -32.23 2.59
C ARG A 223 -8.83 -32.65 2.57
N ALA A 224 -8.01 -32.11 3.48
CA ALA A 224 -6.59 -32.47 3.58
C ALA A 224 -6.41 -33.92 4.06
N GLU A 225 -7.22 -34.38 5.01
CA GLU A 225 -7.23 -35.76 5.49
C GLU A 225 -7.65 -36.73 4.39
N ARG A 226 -8.69 -36.39 3.61
CA ARG A 226 -9.14 -37.22 2.48
C ARG A 226 -8.02 -37.43 1.45
N ARG A 227 -7.32 -36.35 1.09
CA ARG A 227 -6.15 -36.39 0.19
C ARG A 227 -4.93 -37.14 0.75
N ARG A 228 -4.79 -37.25 2.08
CA ARG A 228 -3.75 -38.07 2.71
C ARG A 228 -4.09 -39.55 2.65
N ARG A 229 -5.36 -39.90 2.89
CA ARG A 229 -5.84 -41.29 2.77
C ARG A 229 -5.69 -41.82 1.35
N GLU A 230 -6.06 -41.04 0.34
CA GLU A 230 -5.90 -41.38 -1.09
C GLU A 230 -4.44 -41.54 -1.54
N ARG A 231 -3.47 -40.98 -0.80
CA ARG A 231 -2.04 -41.03 -1.15
C ARG A 231 -1.28 -42.18 -0.47
N ASN A 232 -1.90 -42.78 0.54
CA ASN A 232 -1.37 -43.90 1.32
C ASN A 232 -2.02 -45.24 0.92
N GLN A 233 -2.90 -45.23 -0.09
CA GLN A 233 -3.44 -46.40 -0.79
C GLN A 233 -2.71 -46.54 -2.12
#